data_AF-A0A7V1Q1H6-F1
#
_entry.id   AF-A0A7V1Q1H6-F1
#
_cell.length_a   1.000
_cell.length_b   1.000
_cell.length_c   1.000
_cell.angle_alpha   90.00
_cell.angle_beta   90.00
_cell.angle_gamma   90.00
#
_symmetry.space_group_name_H-M   'P 1'
#
loop_
_entity.id
_entity.type
_entity.pdbx_description
1 polymer ?
#
loop_
_entity_poly.entity_id
_entity_poly.type
_entity_poly.pdbx_seq_one_letter_code
_entity_poly.pdbx_strand_id
1 'polypeptide(L)'
;MTPIRRFLETLHLTLAGLWLGVLVMTGVSAAIIFPTMHRLNPNLPGFMGYTGEHWRLAAGHIAAPIFWVADAIQFGCALLCGLSLGIILISPAPWRQPVWSFVRLFALLVAIGLLAYSLLVLGPRMNANLAEFWLAAEAGDMPKAEAARALFDADHPKATTVMACSFVAVFVLLTVGIYAALGASAPNNPRPTQRLETPDLAR
;
A
#
# COMPACT_ATOMS: atom_id res chain seq x y z
N MET A 1 -15.66 9.92 22.58
CA MET A 1 -14.38 10.31 21.94
C MET A 1 -14.25 11.82 21.94
N THR A 2 -13.06 12.36 22.14
CA THR A 2 -12.79 13.80 21.98
C THR A 2 -12.87 14.20 20.50
N PRO A 3 -13.16 15.48 20.16
CA PRO A 3 -13.20 15.95 18.78
C PRO A 3 -11.90 15.65 18.00
N ILE A 4 -10.74 15.88 18.63
CA ILE A 4 -9.43 15.61 18.03
C ILE A 4 -9.23 14.14 17.68
N ARG A 5 -9.69 13.19 18.53
CA ARG A 5 -9.58 11.77 18.24
C ARG A 5 -10.47 11.36 17.07
N ARG A 6 -11.69 11.90 16.99
CA ARG A 6 -12.59 11.64 15.85
C ARG A 6 -11.94 12.07 14.54
N PHE A 7 -11.37 13.29 14.53
CA PHE A 7 -10.65 13.79 13.37
C PHE A 7 -9.48 12.87 12.96
N LEU A 8 -8.64 12.46 13.92
CA LEU A 8 -7.50 11.58 13.64
C LEU A 8 -7.92 10.20 13.12
N GLU A 9 -8.97 9.60 13.66
CA GLU A 9 -9.48 8.31 13.16
C GLU A 9 -10.06 8.46 11.75
N THR A 10 -10.85 9.52 11.48
CA THR A 10 -11.37 9.79 10.13
C THR A 10 -10.23 9.99 9.12
N LEU A 11 -9.21 10.77 9.49
CA LEU A 11 -8.04 11.01 8.65
C LEU A 11 -7.31 9.69 8.37
N HIS A 12 -7.02 8.90 9.41
CA HIS A 12 -6.33 7.62 9.30
C HIS A 12 -7.08 6.63 8.40
N LEU A 13 -8.40 6.50 8.57
CA LEU A 13 -9.21 5.59 7.76
C LEU A 13 -9.30 6.03 6.30
N THR A 14 -9.42 7.34 6.07
CA THR A 14 -9.41 7.91 4.70
C THR A 14 -8.09 7.60 4.00
N LEU A 15 -6.96 7.79 4.68
CA LEU A 15 -5.63 7.53 4.13
C LEU A 15 -5.37 6.03 3.90
N ALA A 16 -5.76 5.17 4.83
CA ALA A 16 -5.66 3.72 4.65
C ALA A 16 -6.55 3.23 3.48
N GLY A 17 -7.75 3.80 3.34
CA GLY A 17 -8.64 3.55 2.20
C GLY A 17 -8.05 4.02 0.87
N LEU A 18 -7.47 5.22 0.83
CA LEU A 18 -6.79 5.74 -0.36
C LEU A 18 -5.58 4.88 -0.74
N TRP A 19 -4.75 4.49 0.23
CA TRP A 19 -3.60 3.61 0.00
C TRP A 19 -4.05 2.27 -0.59
N LEU A 20 -5.07 1.64 0.01
CA LEU A 20 -5.62 0.39 -0.51
C LEU A 20 -6.17 0.55 -1.94
N GLY A 21 -6.90 1.65 -2.19
CA GLY A 21 -7.44 1.97 -3.51
C GLY A 21 -6.37 2.10 -4.57
N VAL A 22 -5.25 2.78 -4.27
CA VAL A 22 -4.10 2.88 -5.17
C VAL A 22 -3.52 1.51 -5.50
N LEU A 23 -3.28 0.66 -4.50
CA LEU A 23 -2.76 -0.70 -4.73
C LEU A 23 -3.67 -1.51 -5.67
N VAL A 24 -4.99 -1.46 -5.45
CA VAL A 24 -5.96 -2.14 -6.31
C VAL A 24 -5.93 -1.58 -7.73
N MET A 25 -5.99 -0.25 -7.87
CA MET A 25 -6.05 0.39 -9.18
C MET A 25 -4.78 0.17 -9.98
N THR A 26 -3.60 0.17 -9.35
CA THR A 26 -2.34 -0.17 -10.02
C THR A 26 -2.36 -1.61 -10.56
N GLY A 27 -2.83 -2.58 -9.77
CA GLY A 27 -2.98 -3.96 -10.22
C GLY A 27 -3.98 -4.12 -11.37
N VAL A 28 -5.14 -3.46 -11.28
CA VAL A 28 -6.16 -3.44 -12.35
C VAL A 28 -5.63 -2.79 -13.62
N SER A 29 -4.92 -1.66 -13.52
CA SER A 29 -4.30 -1.00 -14.66
C SER A 29 -3.33 -1.94 -15.38
N ALA A 30 -2.44 -2.62 -14.66
CA ALA A 30 -1.54 -3.60 -15.26
C ALA A 30 -2.30 -4.76 -15.94
N ALA A 31 -3.34 -5.29 -15.27
CA ALA A 31 -4.18 -6.36 -15.79
C ALA A 31 -4.97 -5.98 -17.05
N ILE A 32 -5.18 -4.68 -17.31
CA ILE A 32 -5.84 -4.17 -18.52
C ILE A 32 -4.81 -3.82 -19.61
N ILE A 33 -3.75 -3.08 -19.25
CA ILE A 33 -2.76 -2.55 -20.19
C ILE A 33 -2.04 -3.69 -20.92
N PHE A 34 -1.50 -4.67 -20.19
CA PHE A 34 -0.66 -5.71 -20.80
C PHE A 34 -1.46 -6.60 -21.77
N PRO A 35 -2.64 -7.16 -21.41
CA PRO A 35 -3.44 -7.93 -22.36
C PRO A 35 -3.97 -7.10 -23.53
N THR A 36 -4.29 -5.83 -23.31
CA THR A 36 -4.74 -4.95 -24.39
C THR A 36 -3.63 -4.67 -25.38
N MET A 37 -2.43 -4.33 -24.91
CA MET A 37 -1.26 -4.14 -25.77
C MET A 37 -0.89 -5.43 -26.51
N HIS A 38 -0.94 -6.58 -25.83
CA HIS A 38 -0.71 -7.88 -26.47
C HIS A 38 -1.68 -8.12 -27.63
N ARG A 39 -2.99 -7.84 -27.46
CA ARG A 39 -3.99 -7.98 -28.53
C ARG A 39 -3.80 -7.01 -29.68
N LEU A 40 -3.42 -5.76 -29.38
CA LEU A 40 -3.13 -4.76 -30.41
C LEU A 40 -1.87 -5.10 -31.20
N ASN A 41 -0.93 -5.83 -30.58
CA ASN A 41 0.36 -6.20 -31.14
C ASN A 41 1.03 -5.03 -31.90
N PRO A 42 1.22 -3.86 -31.24
CA PRO A 42 1.69 -2.67 -31.92
C PRO A 42 3.11 -2.88 -32.43
N ASN A 43 3.41 -2.28 -33.58
CA ASN A 43 4.77 -2.13 -34.05
C ASN A 43 5.27 -0.71 -33.69
N LEU A 44 6.44 -0.57 -33.10
CA LEU A 44 6.98 0.70 -32.62
C LEU A 44 8.09 1.17 -33.56
N PRO A 45 7.87 2.21 -34.39
CA PRO A 45 8.86 2.64 -35.39
C PRO A 45 10.21 3.08 -34.80
N GLY A 46 10.24 3.55 -33.55
CA GLY A 46 11.49 3.88 -32.85
C GLY A 46 12.31 2.65 -32.41
N PHE A 47 11.75 1.45 -32.50
CA PHE A 47 12.37 0.21 -32.04
C PHE A 47 12.52 -0.82 -33.17
N MET A 48 12.62 -0.37 -34.43
CA MET A 48 12.68 -1.28 -35.60
C MET A 48 13.87 -2.25 -35.58
N GLY A 49 14.94 -1.93 -34.84
CA GLY A 49 16.09 -2.83 -34.64
C GLY A 49 15.82 -3.95 -33.63
N TYR A 50 14.82 -3.80 -32.77
CA TYR A 50 14.40 -4.83 -31.83
C TYR A 50 13.47 -5.81 -32.53
N THR A 51 13.74 -7.11 -32.41
CA THR A 51 12.94 -8.17 -33.06
C THR A 51 12.04 -8.92 -32.09
N GLY A 52 12.03 -8.53 -30.81
CA GLY A 52 11.22 -9.15 -29.78
C GLY A 52 9.79 -8.60 -29.72
N GLU A 53 9.13 -8.84 -28.58
CA GLU A 53 7.72 -8.48 -28.38
C GLU A 53 7.52 -6.97 -28.16
N HIS A 54 7.16 -6.23 -29.20
CA HIS A 54 6.93 -4.78 -29.18
C HIS A 54 5.78 -4.37 -28.24
N TRP A 55 4.79 -5.24 -28.07
CA TRP A 55 3.68 -4.99 -27.16
C TRP A 55 4.14 -4.83 -25.69
N ARG A 56 5.21 -5.52 -25.26
CA ARG A 56 5.76 -5.37 -23.90
C ARG A 56 6.42 -4.02 -23.70
N LEU A 57 7.15 -3.54 -24.72
CA LEU A 57 7.75 -2.20 -24.70
C LEU A 57 6.65 -1.14 -24.55
N ALA A 58 5.64 -1.20 -25.41
CA ALA A 58 4.51 -0.27 -25.36
C ALA A 58 3.78 -0.30 -24.01
N ALA A 59 3.47 -1.49 -23.50
CA ALA A 59 2.82 -1.67 -22.19
C ALA A 59 3.68 -1.11 -21.05
N GLY A 60 4.99 -1.42 -21.06
CA GLY A 60 5.93 -0.96 -20.04
C GLY A 60 6.03 0.56 -19.97
N HIS A 61 6.11 1.25 -21.12
CA HIS A 61 6.16 2.72 -21.17
C HIS A 61 4.90 3.37 -20.59
N ILE A 62 3.74 2.74 -20.74
CA ILE A 62 2.47 3.24 -20.19
C ILE A 62 2.37 2.91 -18.69
N ALA A 63 2.80 1.72 -18.28
CA ALA A 63 2.66 1.26 -16.90
C ALA A 63 3.67 1.90 -15.94
N ALA A 64 4.91 2.17 -16.38
CA ALA A 64 5.97 2.75 -15.55
C ALA A 64 5.57 4.05 -14.82
N PRO A 65 5.00 5.08 -15.48
CA PRO A 65 4.56 6.29 -14.78
C PRO A 65 3.42 6.02 -13.79
N ILE A 66 2.54 5.04 -14.07
CA ILE A 66 1.46 4.65 -13.15
C ILE A 66 2.04 4.07 -11.86
N PHE A 67 3.05 3.18 -11.97
CA PHE A 67 3.73 2.63 -10.80
C PHE A 67 4.45 3.71 -9.99
N TRP A 68 5.12 4.65 -10.65
CA TRP A 68 5.79 5.76 -9.97
C TRP A 68 4.81 6.67 -9.20
N VAL A 69 3.69 7.04 -9.82
CA VAL A 69 2.64 7.83 -9.15
C VAL A 69 2.04 7.05 -7.97
N ALA A 70 1.80 5.75 -8.16
CA ALA A 70 1.30 4.89 -7.10
C ALA A 70 2.25 4.88 -5.89
N ASP A 71 3.55 4.66 -6.12
CA ASP A 71 4.59 4.69 -5.10
C ASP A 71 4.64 6.01 -4.33
N ALA A 72 4.52 7.15 -5.03
CA ALA A 72 4.46 8.46 -4.40
C ALA A 72 3.24 8.63 -3.49
N ILE A 73 2.05 8.19 -3.94
CA ILE A 73 0.83 8.26 -3.13
C ILE A 73 0.92 7.32 -1.92
N GLN A 74 1.42 6.10 -2.13
CA GLN A 74 1.63 5.13 -1.05
C GLN A 74 2.57 5.69 0.03
N PHE A 75 3.67 6.34 -0.36
CA PHE A 75 4.59 7.00 0.55
C PHE A 75 3.91 8.10 1.38
N GLY A 76 3.14 8.97 0.72
CA GLY A 76 2.36 10.00 1.41
C GLY A 76 1.34 9.42 2.40
N CYS A 77 0.62 8.37 2.00
CA CYS A 77 -0.33 7.68 2.87
C CYS A 77 0.36 7.01 4.06
N ALA A 78 1.50 6.36 3.83
CA ALA A 78 2.27 5.69 4.88
C ALA A 78 2.70 6.65 5.98
N LEU A 79 3.26 7.82 5.60
CA LEU A 79 3.67 8.85 6.54
C LEU A 79 2.49 9.37 7.37
N LEU A 80 1.40 9.77 6.70
CA LEU A 80 0.25 10.36 7.38
C LEU A 80 -0.54 9.32 8.21
N CYS A 81 -0.59 8.06 7.79
CA CYS A 81 -1.13 6.94 8.59
C CYS A 81 -0.28 6.70 9.84
N GLY A 82 1.05 6.74 9.73
CA GLY A 82 1.98 6.64 10.85
C GLY A 82 1.81 7.77 11.86
N LEU A 83 1.74 9.01 11.39
CA LEU A 83 1.52 10.17 12.26
C LEU A 83 0.16 10.10 12.97
N SER A 84 -0.92 9.87 12.22
CA SER A 84 -2.27 9.80 12.80
C SER A 84 -2.42 8.66 13.81
N LEU A 85 -1.92 7.46 13.50
CA LEU A 85 -1.97 6.33 14.43
C LEU A 85 -1.05 6.56 15.64
N GLY A 86 0.15 7.09 15.43
CA GLY A 86 1.09 7.43 16.50
C GLY A 86 0.48 8.38 17.53
N ILE A 87 -0.16 9.47 17.07
CA ILE A 87 -0.85 10.44 17.95
C ILE A 87 -2.01 9.76 18.70
N ILE A 88 -2.78 8.89 18.04
CA ILE A 88 -3.85 8.12 18.69
C ILE A 88 -3.28 7.25 19.81
N LEU A 89 -2.17 6.53 19.58
CA LEU A 89 -1.57 5.58 20.51
C LEU A 89 -0.92 6.23 21.74
N ILE A 90 -0.38 7.45 21.62
CA ILE A 90 0.24 8.18 22.75
C ILE A 90 -0.74 9.06 23.52
N SER A 91 -1.97 9.22 23.03
CA SER A 91 -3.00 10.00 23.73
C SER A 91 -3.34 9.34 25.10
N PRO A 92 -4.07 9.99 26.02
CA PRO A 92 -4.46 9.38 27.31
C PRO A 92 -5.64 8.38 27.21
N ALA A 93 -6.43 8.45 26.13
CA ALA A 93 -7.58 7.57 25.87
C ALA A 93 -7.39 6.22 25.11
N PRO A 94 -6.21 5.83 24.58
CA PRO A 94 -6.03 4.69 23.69
C PRO A 94 -6.06 3.33 24.39
N TRP A 95 -6.04 3.29 25.72
CA TRP A 95 -5.88 2.03 26.46
C TRP A 95 -7.17 1.23 26.67
N ARG A 96 -8.28 1.60 26.03
CA ARG A 96 -9.53 0.84 26.13
C ARG A 96 -9.58 -0.41 25.24
N GLN A 97 -8.70 -0.51 24.23
CA GLN A 97 -8.67 -1.64 23.28
C GLN A 97 -7.23 -2.00 22.84
N PRO A 98 -6.36 -2.46 23.76
CA PRO A 98 -4.93 -2.64 23.50
C PRO A 98 -4.64 -3.66 22.37
N VAL A 99 -5.43 -4.73 22.27
CA VAL A 99 -5.23 -5.76 21.24
C VAL A 99 -5.42 -5.19 19.83
N TRP A 100 -6.48 -4.43 19.59
CA TRP A 100 -6.76 -3.87 18.26
C TRP A 100 -5.79 -2.77 17.87
N SER A 101 -5.35 -1.96 18.85
CA SER A 101 -4.26 -0.99 18.66
C SER A 101 -2.95 -1.67 18.26
N PHE A 102 -2.62 -2.80 18.88
CA PHE A 102 -1.44 -3.58 18.54
C PHE A 102 -1.52 -4.15 17.11
N VAL A 103 -2.66 -4.74 16.74
CA VAL A 103 -2.87 -5.27 15.38
C VAL A 103 -2.74 -4.17 14.32
N ARG A 104 -3.33 -2.98 14.55
CA ARG A 104 -3.17 -1.83 13.64
C ARG A 104 -1.72 -1.40 13.50
N LEU A 105 -1.01 -1.27 14.62
CA LEU A 105 0.40 -0.89 14.62
C LEU A 105 1.24 -1.91 13.85
N PHE A 106 1.05 -3.20 14.12
CA PHE A 106 1.76 -4.27 13.44
C PHE A 106 1.49 -4.27 11.93
N ALA A 107 0.23 -4.18 11.51
CA ALA A 107 -0.15 -4.12 10.11
C ALA A 107 0.47 -2.91 9.38
N LEU A 108 0.47 -1.74 10.04
CA LEU A 108 1.12 -0.54 9.51
C LEU A 108 2.64 -0.73 9.37
N LEU A 109 3.31 -1.30 10.37
CA LEU A 109 4.76 -1.53 10.32
C LEU A 109 5.14 -2.51 9.21
N VAL A 110 4.35 -3.57 9.01
CA VAL A 110 4.53 -4.50 7.89
C VAL A 110 4.34 -3.78 6.54
N ALA A 111 3.28 -2.99 6.38
CA ALA A 111 3.04 -2.23 5.16
C ALA A 111 4.18 -1.22 4.86
N ILE A 112 4.66 -0.50 5.89
CA ILE A 112 5.82 0.40 5.77
C ILE A 112 7.08 -0.36 5.40
N GLY A 113 7.34 -1.52 6.02
CA GLY A 113 8.52 -2.34 5.71
C GLY A 113 8.51 -2.85 4.27
N LEU A 114 7.35 -3.30 3.78
CA LEU A 114 7.17 -3.72 2.39
C LEU A 114 7.33 -2.55 1.41
N LEU A 115 6.74 -1.40 1.72
CA LEU A 115 6.90 -0.19 0.91
C LEU A 115 8.36 0.27 0.88
N ALA A 116 9.06 0.27 2.02
CA ALA A 116 10.47 0.62 2.08
C ALA A 116 11.33 -0.34 1.25
N TYR A 117 11.07 -1.64 1.32
CA TYR A 117 11.73 -2.62 0.45
C TYR A 117 11.45 -2.36 -1.03
N SER A 118 10.21 -2.03 -1.38
CA SER A 118 9.83 -1.65 -2.75
C SER A 118 10.59 -0.42 -3.22
N LEU A 119 10.57 0.68 -2.46
CA LEU A 119 11.15 1.97 -2.87
C LEU A 119 12.69 1.98 -2.86
N LEU A 120 13.32 1.29 -1.92
CA LEU A 120 14.76 1.40 -1.68
C LEU A 120 15.58 0.27 -2.31
N VAL A 121 14.94 -0.87 -2.61
CA VAL A 121 15.65 -2.05 -3.12
C VAL A 121 15.10 -2.48 -4.47
N LEU A 122 13.81 -2.80 -4.52
CA LEU A 122 13.24 -3.48 -5.69
C LEU A 122 12.99 -2.53 -6.85
N GLY A 123 12.32 -1.40 -6.59
CA GLY A 123 11.99 -0.35 -7.55
C GLY A 123 13.22 0.21 -8.26
N PRO A 124 14.27 0.67 -7.56
CA PRO A 124 15.49 1.15 -8.20
C PRO A 124 16.14 0.11 -9.12
N ARG A 125 16.23 -1.16 -8.66
CA ARG A 125 16.83 -2.24 -9.45
C ARG A 125 16.01 -2.58 -10.69
N MET A 126 14.69 -2.70 -10.55
CA MET A 126 13.79 -2.96 -11.68
C MET A 126 13.78 -1.81 -12.69
N ASN A 127 13.72 -0.56 -12.21
CA ASN A 127 13.73 0.62 -13.09
C ASN A 127 15.05 0.76 -13.86
N ALA A 128 16.19 0.42 -13.24
CA ALA A 128 17.48 0.40 -13.92
C ALA A 128 17.49 -0.65 -15.06
N ASN A 129 17.07 -1.88 -14.78
CA ASN A 129 16.98 -2.94 -15.79
C ASN A 129 15.97 -2.59 -16.90
N LEU A 130 14.85 -1.95 -16.56
CA LEU A 130 13.84 -1.53 -17.53
C LEU A 130 14.37 -0.42 -18.46
N ALA A 131 15.07 0.57 -17.91
CA ALA A 131 15.70 1.63 -18.68
C ALA A 131 16.79 1.07 -19.60
N GLU A 132 17.63 0.15 -19.10
CA GLU A 132 18.64 -0.52 -19.92
C GLU A 132 18.01 -1.36 -21.04
N PHE A 133 16.93 -2.07 -20.74
CA PHE A 133 16.16 -2.81 -21.75
C PHE A 133 15.65 -1.88 -22.85
N TRP A 134 15.03 -0.75 -22.50
CA TRP A 134 14.53 0.21 -23.48
C TRP A 134 15.65 0.79 -24.35
N LEU A 135 16.76 1.22 -23.76
CA LEU A 135 17.90 1.75 -24.50
C LEU A 135 18.52 0.71 -25.45
N ALA A 136 18.68 -0.54 -24.99
CA ALA A 136 19.21 -1.62 -25.82
C ALA A 136 18.25 -2.01 -26.95
N ALA A 137 16.94 -2.05 -26.67
CA ALA A 137 15.92 -2.33 -27.67
C ALA A 137 15.86 -1.22 -28.74
N GLU A 138 15.92 0.05 -28.34
CA GLU A 138 15.97 1.18 -29.27
C GLU A 138 17.20 1.10 -30.19
N ALA A 139 18.35 0.68 -29.63
CA ALA A 139 19.58 0.48 -30.38
C ALA A 139 19.62 -0.82 -31.24
N GLY A 140 18.64 -1.72 -31.09
CA GLY A 140 18.64 -3.03 -31.73
C GLY A 140 19.69 -4.03 -31.18
N ASP A 141 20.25 -3.76 -30.00
CA ASP A 141 21.20 -4.65 -29.33
C ASP A 141 20.44 -5.78 -28.61
N MET A 142 20.08 -6.81 -29.36
CA MET A 142 19.28 -7.94 -28.88
C MET A 142 19.90 -8.67 -27.67
N PRO A 143 21.19 -9.05 -27.67
CA PRO A 143 21.80 -9.72 -26.51
C PRO A 143 21.67 -8.89 -25.23
N LYS A 144 21.91 -7.57 -25.31
CA LYS A 144 21.80 -6.70 -24.15
C LYS A 144 20.36 -6.49 -23.70
N ALA A 145 19.44 -6.30 -24.65
CA ALA A 145 18.02 -6.15 -24.36
C ALA A 145 17.45 -7.40 -23.65
N GLU A 146 17.81 -8.60 -24.12
CA GLU A 146 17.37 -9.85 -23.52
C GLU A 146 17.94 -10.05 -22.11
N ALA A 147 19.21 -9.70 -21.88
CA ALA A 147 19.83 -9.78 -20.56
C ALA A 147 19.15 -8.84 -19.55
N ALA A 148 18.93 -7.59 -19.92
CA ALA A 148 18.25 -6.61 -19.07
C ALA A 148 16.80 -7.02 -18.77
N ARG A 149 16.07 -7.50 -19.78
CA ARG A 149 14.72 -8.07 -19.62
C ARG A 149 14.71 -9.25 -18.66
N ALA A 150 15.65 -10.19 -18.79
CA ALA A 150 15.71 -11.36 -17.92
C ALA A 150 15.92 -10.96 -16.44
N LEU A 151 16.74 -9.95 -16.17
CA LEU A 151 16.93 -9.41 -14.83
C LEU A 151 15.67 -8.72 -14.29
N PHE A 152 14.94 -7.98 -15.12
CA PHE A 152 13.64 -7.43 -14.76
C PHE A 152 12.62 -8.53 -14.44
N ASP A 153 12.52 -9.54 -15.30
CA ASP A 153 11.59 -10.67 -15.15
C ASP A 153 11.89 -11.52 -13.91
N ALA A 154 13.16 -11.61 -13.50
CA ALA A 154 13.55 -12.30 -12.26
C ALA A 154 13.06 -11.59 -10.98
N ASP A 155 12.81 -10.28 -11.05
CA ASP A 155 12.32 -9.47 -9.94
C ASP A 155 10.81 -9.23 -9.95
N HIS A 156 10.18 -9.32 -11.12
CA HIS A 156 8.74 -9.09 -11.28
C HIS A 156 7.86 -9.96 -10.35
N PRO A 157 8.12 -11.27 -10.12
CA PRO A 157 7.38 -12.07 -9.14
C PRO A 157 7.52 -11.58 -7.70
N LYS A 158 8.70 -11.05 -7.34
CA LYS A 158 8.93 -10.45 -6.01
C LYS A 158 8.11 -9.18 -5.87
N ALA A 159 8.08 -8.33 -6.90
CA ALA A 159 7.28 -7.10 -6.88
C ALA A 159 5.79 -7.40 -6.75
N THR A 160 5.30 -8.42 -7.48
CA THR A 160 3.91 -8.88 -7.37
C THR A 160 3.61 -9.37 -5.95
N THR A 161 4.50 -10.15 -5.35
CA THR A 161 4.35 -10.65 -3.97
C THR A 161 4.34 -9.51 -2.95
N VAL A 162 5.28 -8.56 -3.06
CA VAL A 162 5.36 -7.37 -2.20
C VAL A 162 4.07 -6.55 -2.30
N MET A 163 3.56 -6.31 -3.51
CA MET A 163 2.31 -5.60 -3.73
C MET A 163 1.11 -6.34 -3.10
N ALA A 164 1.03 -7.66 -3.27
CA ALA A 164 -0.04 -8.47 -2.68
C ALA A 164 0.02 -8.47 -1.14
N CYS A 165 1.20 -8.61 -0.55
CA CYS A 165 1.38 -8.52 0.90
C CYS A 165 1.05 -7.12 1.43
N SER A 166 1.44 -6.06 0.71
CA SER A 166 1.08 -4.69 1.05
C SER A 166 -0.43 -4.48 1.02
N PHE A 167 -1.12 -5.02 0.01
CA PHE A 167 -2.58 -5.02 -0.07
C PHE A 167 -3.20 -5.65 1.18
N VAL A 168 -2.76 -6.85 1.56
CA VAL A 168 -3.27 -7.55 2.75
C VAL A 168 -3.01 -6.74 4.02
N ALA A 169 -1.81 -6.20 4.19
CA ALA A 169 -1.43 -5.43 5.38
C ALA A 169 -2.28 -4.15 5.50
N VAL A 170 -2.45 -3.39 4.41
CA VAL A 170 -3.27 -2.16 4.39
C VAL A 170 -4.76 -2.49 4.55
N PHE A 171 -5.23 -3.59 3.98
CA PHE A 171 -6.60 -4.06 4.18
C PHE A 171 -6.89 -4.40 5.65
N VAL A 172 -5.98 -5.11 6.31
CA VAL A 172 -6.08 -5.38 7.76
C VAL A 172 -6.04 -4.08 8.57
N LEU A 173 -5.13 -3.15 8.23
CA LEU A 173 -5.05 -1.84 8.87
C LEU A 173 -6.38 -1.08 8.79
N LEU A 174 -6.98 -1.04 7.60
CA LEU A 174 -8.25 -0.36 7.35
C LEU A 174 -9.40 -1.03 8.10
N THR A 175 -9.58 -2.34 7.95
CA THR A 175 -10.71 -3.08 8.53
C THR A 175 -10.68 -3.07 10.06
N VAL A 176 -9.52 -3.31 10.67
CA VAL A 176 -9.36 -3.21 12.13
C VAL A 176 -9.50 -1.76 12.60
N GLY A 177 -9.05 -0.79 11.81
CA GLY A 177 -9.28 0.63 12.06
C GLY A 177 -10.78 0.97 12.13
N ILE A 178 -11.57 0.53 11.15
CA ILE A 178 -13.02 0.70 11.12
C ILE A 178 -13.64 0.07 12.37
N TYR A 179 -13.28 -1.16 12.68
CA TYR A 179 -13.79 -1.88 13.86
C TYR A 179 -13.48 -1.13 15.16
N ALA A 180 -12.24 -0.66 15.34
CA ALA A 180 -11.82 0.09 16.53
C ALA A 180 -12.56 1.43 16.65
N ALA A 181 -12.79 2.13 15.54
CA ALA A 181 -13.54 3.39 15.52
C ALA A 181 -15.03 3.19 15.89
N LEU A 182 -15.65 2.10 15.42
CA LEU A 182 -17.02 1.72 15.79
C LEU A 182 -17.11 1.36 17.28
N GLY A 183 -16.19 0.53 17.79
CA GLY A 183 -16.15 0.13 19.20
C GLY A 183 -15.91 1.29 20.17
N ALA A 184 -15.17 2.32 19.75
CA ALA A 184 -14.98 3.55 20.53
C ALA A 184 -16.24 4.43 20.66
N SER A 185 -17.29 4.12 19.89
CA SER A 185 -18.58 4.83 19.89
C SER A 185 -19.65 4.15 20.75
N ALA A 186 -19.41 2.92 21.24
CA ALA A 186 -20.34 2.26 22.16
C ALA A 186 -20.49 3.09 23.46
N PRO A 187 -21.73 3.35 23.92
CA PRO A 187 -21.94 4.05 25.18
C PRO A 187 -21.23 3.27 26.28
N ASN A 188 -20.45 3.98 27.12
CA ASN A 188 -19.98 3.37 28.37
C ASN A 188 -21.24 2.85 29.07
N ASN A 189 -21.38 1.53 29.20
CA ASN A 189 -22.32 1.01 30.17
C ASN A 189 -21.96 1.72 31.48
N PRO A 190 -22.85 2.55 32.06
CA PRO A 190 -22.55 3.13 33.35
C PRO A 190 -22.24 1.93 34.24
N ARG A 191 -21.06 1.92 34.86
CA ARG A 191 -20.76 0.93 35.89
C ARG A 191 -22.00 0.88 36.78
N PRO A 192 -22.58 -0.31 37.05
CA PRO A 192 -23.71 -0.40 37.95
C PRO A 192 -23.32 0.42 39.17
N THR A 193 -24.09 1.49 39.41
CA THR A 193 -23.83 2.43 40.49
C THR A 193 -23.61 1.59 41.72
N GLN A 194 -22.40 1.68 42.27
CA GLN A 194 -22.04 1.02 43.51
C GLN A 194 -23.18 1.36 44.47
N ARG A 195 -24.01 0.36 44.77
CA ARG A 195 -25.20 0.51 45.58
C ARG A 195 -24.67 1.10 46.88
N LEU A 196 -25.01 2.35 47.18
CA LEU A 196 -24.60 2.99 48.43
C LEU A 196 -25.05 2.03 49.53
N GLU A 197 -24.09 1.39 50.21
CA GLU A 197 -24.38 0.60 51.38
C GLU A 197 -25.08 1.55 52.35
N THR A 198 -26.36 1.29 52.63
CA THR A 198 -27.07 1.99 53.68
C THR A 198 -26.28 1.77 54.97
N PRO A 199 -25.77 2.81 55.63
CA PRO A 199 -25.04 2.65 56.87
C PRO A 199 -25.96 1.95 57.89
N ASP A 200 -25.46 0.86 58.47
CA ASP A 200 -26.15 0.15 59.54
C ASP A 200 -26.15 1.04 60.79
N LEU A 201 -27.26 1.73 61.05
CA LEU A 201 -27.42 2.68 62.16
C LEU A 201 -27.72 1.98 63.50
N ALA A 202 -27.51 0.67 63.61
CA ALA A 202 -27.73 -0.07 64.85
C ALA A 202 -26.39 -0.40 65.53
N ARG A 203 -25.91 0.48 66.42
CA ARG A 203 -25.05 0.13 67.57
C ARG A 203 -24.90 1.30 68.55
#